data_AF-A0A7C6E1R7-F1
#
_entry.id   AF-A0A7C6E1R7-F1
#
_cell.length_a   1.000
_cell.length_b   1.000
_cell.length_c   1.000
_cell.angle_alpha   90.00
_cell.angle_beta   90.00
_cell.angle_gamma   90.00
#
_symmetry.space_group_name_H-M   'P 1'
#
loop_
_entity.id
_entity.type
_entity.pdbx_description
1 polymer ?
#
loop_
_entity_poly.entity_id
_entity_poly.type
_entity_poly.pdbx_seq_one_letter_code
_entity_poly.pdbx_strand_id
1 'polypeptide(L)'
;EDEAFNQLKDLFEGSLAGPPENVLALASSIRRHVVRRTGENPLPGEDPQAWDELQDTLALSERFGLVLTFPPFDKALYLKAVAHHLGRPLTQEEEREALRFALQKGFSGRVARQFAQSLL
;
A
#
# COMPACT_ATOMS: atom_id res chain seq x y z
N GLU A 1 -16.33 0.61 21.91
CA GLU A 1 -15.88 -0.31 20.84
C GLU A 1 -16.55 0.08 19.54
N ASP A 2 -15.82 0.09 18.43
CA ASP A 2 -16.35 0.45 17.11
C ASP A 2 -17.16 -0.73 16.54
N GLU A 3 -18.49 -0.62 16.57
CA GLU A 3 -19.43 -1.63 16.03
C GLU A 3 -19.10 -2.02 14.57
N ALA A 4 -18.60 -1.06 13.79
CA ALA A 4 -18.15 -1.26 12.41
C ALA A 4 -16.93 -2.19 12.28
N PHE A 5 -16.03 -2.21 13.28
CA PHE A 5 -14.85 -3.09 13.29
C PHE A 5 -15.25 -4.56 13.46
N ASN A 6 -16.18 -4.82 14.39
CA ASN A 6 -16.70 -6.17 14.62
C ASN A 6 -17.49 -6.69 13.41
N GLN A 7 -18.34 -5.85 12.79
CA GLN A 7 -19.07 -6.23 11.58
C GLN A 7 -18.14 -6.58 10.40
N LEU A 8 -17.03 -5.84 10.23
CA LEU A 8 -16.04 -6.15 9.20
C LEU A 8 -15.34 -7.48 9.47
N LYS A 9 -14.99 -7.76 10.73
CA LYS A 9 -14.35 -9.02 11.12
C LYS A 9 -15.27 -10.21 10.82
N ASP A 10 -16.53 -10.12 11.22
CA ASP A 10 -17.53 -11.18 11.00
C ASP A 10 -17.76 -11.44 9.49
N LEU A 11 -17.78 -10.38 8.67
CA LEU A 11 -17.88 -10.50 7.22
C LEU A 11 -16.70 -11.27 6.61
N PHE A 12 -15.48 -11.06 7.11
CA PHE A 12 -14.27 -11.74 6.63
C PHE A 12 -14.10 -13.16 7.18
N GLU A 13 -14.58 -13.46 8.39
CA GLU A 13 -14.56 -14.82 8.96
C GLU A 13 -15.56 -15.76 8.26
N GLY A 14 -16.56 -15.19 7.60
CA GLY A 14 -17.56 -15.90 6.82
C GLY A 14 -18.91 -15.90 7.52
N SER A 15 -19.94 -15.63 6.72
CA SER A 15 -21.34 -15.82 7.11
C SER A 15 -21.72 -17.31 7.04
N LEU A 16 -22.76 -17.71 7.78
CA LEU A 16 -23.38 -19.04 7.71
C LEU A 16 -23.74 -19.48 6.27
N ALA A 17 -23.88 -18.52 5.34
CA ALA A 17 -23.97 -18.76 3.91
C ALA A 17 -22.96 -17.89 3.16
N GLY A 18 -22.25 -18.48 2.19
CA GLY A 18 -21.35 -17.76 1.29
C GLY A 18 -22.10 -16.80 0.36
N PRO A 19 -21.40 -15.82 -0.24
CA PRO A 19 -22.00 -14.93 -1.24
C PRO A 19 -22.49 -15.73 -2.46
N PRO A 20 -23.51 -15.23 -3.20
CA PRO A 20 -23.95 -15.84 -4.45
C PRO A 20 -22.81 -16.06 -5.45
N GLU A 21 -22.90 -17.07 -6.32
CA GLU A 21 -21.82 -17.46 -7.26
C GLU A 21 -21.36 -16.33 -8.20
N ASN A 22 -22.23 -15.37 -8.47
CA ASN A 22 -21.97 -14.22 -9.34
C ASN A 22 -21.57 -12.94 -8.57
N VAL A 23 -21.28 -13.04 -7.27
CA VAL A 23 -20.94 -11.90 -6.41
C VAL A 23 -19.56 -12.11 -5.78
N LEU A 24 -18.65 -11.17 -6.06
CA LEU A 24 -17.35 -11.09 -5.39
C LEU A 24 -17.33 -9.87 -4.46
N ALA A 25 -17.15 -10.11 -3.17
CA ALA A 25 -16.90 -9.04 -2.20
C ALA A 25 -15.44 -8.60 -2.28
N LEU A 26 -15.20 -7.31 -2.56
CA LEU A 26 -13.86 -6.72 -2.54
C LEU A 26 -13.81 -5.64 -1.46
N ALA A 27 -12.86 -5.77 -0.54
CA ALA A 27 -12.57 -4.76 0.45
C ALA A 27 -11.07 -4.45 0.42
N SER A 28 -10.73 -3.16 0.45
CA SER A 28 -9.35 -2.70 0.54
C SER A 28 -9.20 -1.76 1.73
N SER A 29 -8.15 -1.94 2.52
CA SER A 29 -7.81 -1.03 3.59
C SER A 29 -6.33 -0.67 3.54
N ILE A 30 -5.99 0.51 4.06
CA ILE A 30 -4.59 0.91 4.23
C ILE A 30 -4.14 0.36 5.58
N ARG A 31 -3.12 -0.51 5.60
CA ARG A 31 -2.65 -1.20 6.81
C ARG A 31 -2.41 -0.26 8.00
N ARG A 32 -1.91 0.96 7.76
CA ARG A 32 -1.66 1.97 8.81
C ARG A 32 -2.92 2.52 9.50
N HIS A 33 -4.10 2.35 8.88
CA HIS A 33 -5.38 2.74 9.46
C HIS A 33 -6.03 1.59 10.24
N VAL A 34 -5.71 0.34 9.87
CA VAL A 34 -6.16 -0.87 10.58
C VAL A 34 -5.30 -1.09 11.82
N VAL A 35 -3.99 -1.09 11.65
CA VAL A 35 -3.02 -1.23 12.73
C VAL A 35 -2.62 0.17 13.19
N ARG A 36 -3.31 0.69 14.21
CA ARG A 36 -2.95 1.98 14.82
C ARG A 36 -1.64 1.83 15.58
N ARG A 37 -0.59 2.51 15.11
CA ARG A 37 0.65 2.66 15.87
C ARG A 37 0.56 3.92 16.73
N THR A 38 0.17 3.77 17.99
CA THR A 38 0.30 4.84 19.00
C THR A 38 1.71 4.77 19.60
N GLY A 39 2.68 5.45 18.97
CA GLY A 39 4.04 5.55 19.51
C GLY A 39 4.79 4.22 19.52
N GLU A 40 5.08 3.70 20.70
CA GLU A 40 5.70 2.40 20.93
C GLU A 40 4.60 1.32 20.99
N ASN A 41 4.79 0.22 20.25
CA ASN A 41 3.88 -0.91 20.37
C ASN A 41 4.00 -1.48 21.80
N PRO A 42 2.88 -1.75 22.50
CA PRO A 42 2.92 -2.33 23.84
C PRO A 42 3.70 -3.65 23.81
N LEU A 43 4.54 -3.87 24.81
CA LEU A 43 5.19 -5.16 24.99
C LEU A 43 4.24 -6.13 25.72
N PRO A 44 4.40 -7.46 25.51
CA PRO A 44 3.62 -8.44 26.25
C PRO A 44 3.77 -8.23 27.77
N GLY A 45 2.65 -8.00 28.46
CA GLY A 45 2.58 -7.88 29.91
C GLY A 45 2.76 -6.48 30.50
N GLU A 46 3.06 -5.45 29.70
CA GLU A 46 3.10 -4.05 30.19
C GLU A 46 1.69 -3.46 30.36
N ASP A 47 0.87 -3.64 29.32
CA ASP A 47 -0.55 -3.25 29.31
C ASP A 47 -1.33 -4.33 28.56
N PRO A 48 -2.01 -5.25 29.28
CA PRO A 48 -2.78 -6.32 28.66
C PRO A 48 -3.88 -5.81 27.73
N GLN A 49 -4.53 -4.70 28.05
CA GLN A 49 -5.61 -4.17 27.25
C GLN A 49 -5.09 -3.61 25.93
N ALA A 50 -4.02 -2.80 25.97
CA ALA A 50 -3.40 -2.28 24.76
C ALA A 50 -2.76 -3.40 23.90
N TRP A 51 -2.23 -4.45 24.54
CA TRP A 51 -1.73 -5.64 23.83
C TRP A 51 -2.85 -6.38 23.09
N ASP A 52 -3.99 -6.61 23.75
CA ASP A 52 -5.15 -7.26 23.13
C ASP A 52 -5.71 -6.43 21.96
N GLU A 53 -5.82 -5.11 22.13
CA GLU A 53 -6.22 -4.20 21.04
C GLU A 53 -5.26 -4.27 19.83
N LEU A 54 -3.95 -4.35 20.06
CA LEU A 54 -2.98 -4.53 18.99
C LEU A 54 -3.15 -5.89 18.29
N GLN A 55 -3.33 -6.97 19.05
CA GLN A 55 -3.54 -8.32 18.48
C GLN A 55 -4.81 -8.38 17.62
N ASP A 56 -5.91 -7.77 18.06
CA ASP A 56 -7.16 -7.72 17.31
C ASP A 56 -7.00 -6.99 15.97
N THR A 57 -6.31 -5.85 15.95
CA THR A 57 -6.05 -5.12 14.70
C THR A 57 -5.12 -5.89 13.74
N LEU A 58 -4.12 -6.60 14.28
CA LEU A 58 -3.25 -7.47 13.49
C LEU A 58 -4.03 -8.63 12.88
N ALA A 59 -4.87 -9.30 13.67
CA ALA A 59 -5.71 -10.39 13.21
C ALA A 59 -6.67 -9.93 12.09
N LEU A 60 -7.25 -8.73 12.19
CA LEU A 60 -8.06 -8.19 11.09
C LEU A 60 -7.21 -7.91 9.84
N SER A 61 -6.01 -7.35 10.01
CA SER A 61 -5.11 -7.09 8.87
C SER A 61 -4.69 -8.38 8.14
N GLU A 62 -4.57 -9.50 8.83
CA GLU A 62 -4.18 -10.79 8.24
C GLU A 62 -5.30 -11.43 7.41
N ARG A 63 -6.57 -11.08 7.66
CA ARG A 63 -7.71 -11.54 6.86
C ARG A 63 -7.76 -10.91 5.47
N PHE A 64 -7.01 -9.83 5.22
CA PHE A 64 -6.81 -9.33 3.85
C PHE A 64 -5.84 -10.26 3.11
N GLY A 65 -6.37 -11.09 2.20
CA GLY A 65 -5.60 -12.08 1.45
C GLY A 65 -4.58 -11.53 0.43
N LEU A 66 -4.55 -10.21 0.21
CA LEU A 66 -3.56 -9.54 -0.64
C LEU A 66 -3.01 -8.31 0.06
N VAL A 67 -1.68 -8.24 0.18
CA VAL A 67 -0.97 -7.08 0.71
C VAL A 67 -0.22 -6.40 -0.43
N LEU A 68 -0.59 -5.15 -0.72
CA LEU A 68 0.13 -4.30 -1.66
C LEU A 68 1.16 -3.45 -0.90
N THR A 69 2.43 -3.70 -1.18
CA THR A 69 3.54 -2.93 -0.63
C THR A 69 4.03 -1.91 -1.65
N PHE A 70 4.34 -0.70 -1.16
CA PHE A 70 4.91 0.38 -1.97
C PHE A 70 6.34 0.61 -1.50
N PRO A 71 7.33 -0.11 -2.06
CA PRO A 71 8.72 0.14 -1.73
C PRO A 71 9.12 1.56 -2.13
N PRO A 72 10.13 2.15 -1.47
CA PRO A 72 10.65 3.45 -1.87
C PRO A 72 11.07 3.43 -3.33
N PHE A 73 10.74 4.49 -4.05
CA PHE A 73 11.10 4.65 -5.46
C PHE A 73 12.57 5.03 -5.55
N ASP A 74 13.44 4.05 -5.73
CA ASP A 74 14.85 4.31 -5.95
C ASP A 74 15.11 4.87 -7.37
N LYS A 75 16.35 5.31 -7.59
CA LYS A 75 16.80 5.85 -8.87
C LYS A 75 16.60 4.85 -10.02
N ALA A 76 16.84 3.57 -9.80
CA ALA A 76 16.79 2.55 -10.84
C ALA A 76 15.34 2.25 -11.24
N LEU A 77 14.45 2.10 -10.26
CA LEU A 77 13.01 1.91 -10.46
C LEU A 77 12.39 3.13 -11.13
N TYR A 78 12.85 4.33 -10.78
CA TYR A 78 12.44 5.57 -11.46
C TYR A 78 12.76 5.55 -12.96
N LEU A 79 14.01 5.27 -13.34
CA LEU A 79 14.41 5.22 -14.75
C LEU A 79 13.67 4.11 -15.51
N LYS A 80 13.46 2.94 -14.87
CA LYS A 80 12.64 1.86 -15.43
C LYS A 80 11.20 2.31 -15.68
N ALA A 81 10.59 3.05 -14.75
CA ALA A 81 9.24 3.56 -14.89
C ALA A 81 9.13 4.59 -16.04
N VAL A 82 10.12 5.46 -16.19
CA VAL A 82 10.18 6.40 -17.33
C VAL A 82 10.25 5.63 -18.66
N ALA A 83 11.18 4.69 -18.79
CA ALA A 83 11.32 3.87 -20.00
C ALA A 83 10.03 3.08 -20.32
N HIS A 84 9.37 2.55 -19.28
CA HIS A 84 8.08 1.88 -19.42
C HIS A 84 7.00 2.81 -20.00
N HIS A 85 6.91 4.05 -19.51
CA HIS A 85 5.94 5.03 -20.02
C HIS A 85 6.26 5.53 -21.44
N LEU A 86 7.54 5.58 -21.83
CA LEU A 86 7.96 5.91 -23.19
C LEU A 86 7.80 4.75 -24.18
N GLY A 87 7.67 3.52 -23.68
CA GLY A 87 7.62 2.30 -24.51
C GLY A 87 8.97 1.96 -25.18
N ARG A 88 10.06 2.61 -24.76
CA ARG A 88 11.42 2.39 -25.30
C ARG A 88 12.50 2.66 -24.25
N PRO A 89 13.73 2.13 -24.43
CA PRO A 89 14.85 2.52 -23.59
C PRO A 89 15.16 4.02 -23.69
N LEU A 90 15.66 4.55 -22.59
CA LEU A 90 16.17 5.92 -22.50
C LEU A 90 17.56 6.00 -23.14
N THR A 91 17.83 7.12 -23.81
CA THR A 91 19.20 7.51 -24.14
C THR A 91 19.91 8.02 -22.89
N GLN A 92 21.25 8.05 -22.93
CA GLN A 92 22.04 8.54 -21.79
C GLN A 92 21.70 9.99 -21.41
N GLU A 93 21.31 10.83 -22.38
CA GLU A 93 20.91 12.21 -22.08
C GLU A 93 19.53 12.26 -21.43
N GLU A 94 18.57 11.50 -21.93
CA GLU A 94 17.23 11.42 -21.33
C GLU A 94 17.28 10.84 -19.91
N GLU A 95 18.17 9.89 -19.62
CA GLU A 95 18.39 9.43 -18.25
C GLU A 95 18.86 10.58 -17.36
N ARG A 96 19.84 11.38 -17.80
CA ARG A 96 20.34 12.52 -17.02
C ARG A 96 19.24 13.56 -16.81
N GLU A 97 18.47 13.88 -17.84
CA GLU A 97 17.34 14.80 -17.76
C GLU A 97 16.24 14.29 -16.82
N ALA A 98 15.87 13.02 -16.93
CA ALA A 98 14.87 12.39 -16.07
C ALA A 98 15.29 12.49 -14.60
N LEU A 99 16.57 12.27 -14.30
CA LEU A 99 17.11 12.37 -12.93
C LEU A 99 17.12 13.81 -12.43
N ARG A 100 17.52 14.77 -13.27
CA ARG A 100 17.44 16.21 -12.93
C ARG A 100 16.00 16.61 -12.61
N PHE A 101 15.04 16.12 -13.39
CA PHE A 101 13.61 16.35 -13.16
C PHE A 101 13.13 15.73 -11.83
N ALA A 102 13.55 14.50 -11.53
CA ALA A 102 13.22 13.82 -10.27
C ALA A 102 13.85 14.49 -9.05
N LEU A 103 15.05 15.06 -9.17
CA LEU A 103 15.70 15.76 -8.05
C LEU A 103 14.88 16.99 -7.60
N GLN A 104 14.12 17.60 -8.50
CA GLN A 104 13.27 18.75 -8.18
C GLN A 104 11.87 18.35 -7.68
N LYS A 105 11.34 17.21 -8.15
CA LYS A 105 9.93 16.80 -7.90
C LYS A 105 9.76 15.57 -7.01
N GLY A 106 10.86 14.90 -6.68
CA GLY A 106 10.88 13.61 -5.98
C GLY A 106 10.84 12.40 -6.91
N PHE A 107 11.35 11.27 -6.42
CA PHE A 107 11.29 9.98 -7.13
C PHE A 107 9.93 9.32 -6.91
N SER A 108 9.13 9.22 -7.97
CA SER A 108 7.86 8.49 -7.95
C SER A 108 7.44 8.07 -9.36
N GLY A 109 6.57 7.06 -9.45
CA GLY A 109 5.98 6.66 -10.74
C GLY A 109 5.15 7.78 -11.38
N ARG A 110 4.50 8.63 -10.57
CA ARG A 110 3.77 9.81 -11.08
C ARG A 110 4.73 10.81 -11.75
N VAL A 111 5.86 11.11 -11.11
CA VAL A 111 6.87 12.01 -11.66
C VAL A 111 7.51 11.40 -12.91
N ALA A 112 7.76 10.09 -12.91
CA ALA A 112 8.27 9.37 -14.08
C ALA A 112 7.33 9.51 -15.29
N ARG A 113 6.01 9.33 -15.08
CA ARG A 113 4.99 9.54 -16.12
C ARG A 113 4.97 10.99 -16.62
N GLN A 114 5.05 11.97 -15.71
CA GLN A 114 5.08 13.39 -16.10
C GLN A 114 6.29 13.72 -16.97
N PHE A 115 7.47 13.20 -16.62
CA PHE A 115 8.66 13.37 -17.43
C PHE A 115 8.50 12.70 -18.81
N ALA A 116 8.05 11.44 -18.85
CA ALA A 116 7.81 10.74 -20.11
C ALA A 116 6.82 11.50 -21.03
N GLN A 117 5.74 12.04 -20.46
CA GLN A 117 4.77 12.85 -21.19
C GLN A 117 5.33 14.18 -21.71
N SER A 118 6.39 14.73 -21.11
CA SER A 118 7.04 15.94 -21.62
C SER A 118 7.95 15.70 -22.83
N LEU A 119 8.24 14.42 -23.14
CA LEU A 119 9.07 14.00 -24.28
C LEU A 119 8.24 13.49 -25.48
N LEU A 120 6.93 13.31 -25.30
CA LEU A 120 5.98 12.87 -26.33
C LEU A 120 5.32 14.08 -27.00
#